data_AF-A0A3D4N7Q7-F1
#
_entry.id   AF-A0A3D4N7Q7-F1
#
_cell.length_a   1.000
_cell.length_b   1.000
_cell.length_c   1.000
_cell.angle_alpha   90.00
_cell.angle_beta   90.00
_cell.angle_gamma   90.00
#
_symmetry.space_group_name_H-M   'P 1'
#
loop_
_entity.id
_entity.type
_entity.pdbx_description
1 polymer ?
#
loop_
_entity_poly.entity_id
_entity_poly.type
_entity_poly.pdbx_seq_one_letter_code
_entity_poly.pdbx_strand_id
1 'polypeptide(L)'
;MKNNTKLGAGLAIIGILTGLLFFYLIAAQYNPVIDAHVVTGRTDEATSVSITFAVLGWIGITAGAIWTVAFYGFLRKEKWAWLLGTIASTIQLLAGFFPMIPAMDGDLPPSTMFVFIIAAVLWFGMLLIHGVKKNIILLAFVAGLAYVLTFIDGVAPISKYVSTKGIDPFWNGVYAISQQVSWWGAAAWAIFIFALLDKKSWAIPMGIFAGSMSMIAGYPMGINNALFEVHRFSMFLPAPLISTALVIYLVLPGTRKMLENWNKSES
;
A
#
# COMPACT_ATOMS: atom_id res chain seq x y z
N MET A 1 16.33 11.45 -15.68
CA MET A 1 16.48 10.02 -16.09
C MET A 1 17.89 9.80 -16.63
N LYS A 2 18.62 8.76 -16.19
CA LYS A 2 19.98 8.45 -16.67
C LYS A 2 20.01 7.85 -18.10
N ASN A 3 19.20 8.38 -19.02
CA ASN A 3 19.07 7.92 -20.41
C ASN A 3 18.71 6.42 -20.62
N ASN A 4 18.23 5.74 -19.57
CA ASN A 4 17.94 4.30 -19.56
C ASN A 4 16.53 3.95 -20.05
N THR A 5 16.07 4.56 -21.13
CA THR A 5 14.68 4.40 -21.61
C THR A 5 14.41 3.00 -22.14
N LYS A 6 15.40 2.33 -22.74
CA LYS A 6 15.29 0.93 -23.19
C LYS A 6 15.06 -0.04 -22.04
N LEU A 7 15.80 0.12 -20.95
CA LEU A 7 15.62 -0.68 -19.74
C LEU A 7 14.25 -0.39 -19.09
N GLY A 8 13.84 0.89 -19.04
CA GLY A 8 12.51 1.28 -18.59
C GLY A 8 11.38 0.62 -19.40
N ALA A 9 11.52 0.55 -20.73
CA ALA A 9 10.57 -0.14 -21.60
C ALA A 9 10.52 -1.66 -21.30
N GLY A 10 11.67 -2.29 -21.06
CA GLY A 10 11.74 -3.70 -20.66
C GLY A 10 11.05 -3.97 -19.31
N LEU A 11 11.29 -3.13 -18.31
CA LEU A 11 10.60 -3.19 -17.02
C LEU A 11 9.09 -2.99 -17.19
N ALA A 12 8.67 -2.08 -18.08
CA ALA A 12 7.26 -1.84 -18.32
C ALA A 12 6.55 -3.05 -18.96
N ILE A 13 7.21 -3.79 -19.87
CA ILE A 13 6.66 -5.05 -20.40
C ILE A 13 6.44 -6.06 -19.26
N ILE A 14 7.42 -6.22 -18.37
CA ILE A 14 7.28 -7.10 -17.20
C ILE A 14 6.12 -6.63 -16.30
N GLY A 15 5.97 -5.32 -16.11
CA GLY A 15 4.86 -4.71 -15.37
C GLY A 15 3.48 -4.99 -15.95
N ILE A 16 3.33 -4.93 -17.28
CA ILE A 16 2.10 -5.30 -18.00
C ILE A 16 1.78 -6.78 -17.74
N LEU A 17 2.76 -7.66 -17.96
CA LEU A 17 2.60 -9.10 -17.73
C LEU A 17 2.28 -9.41 -16.27
N THR A 18 2.82 -8.64 -15.33
CA THR A 18 2.51 -8.75 -13.89
C THR A 18 1.06 -8.38 -13.59
N GLY A 19 0.51 -7.37 -14.28
CA GLY A 19 -0.91 -7.02 -14.18
C GLY A 19 -1.83 -8.14 -14.69
N LEU A 20 -1.46 -8.78 -15.80
CA LEU A 20 -2.19 -9.94 -16.34
C LEU A 20 -2.09 -11.17 -15.43
N LEU A 21 -0.90 -11.44 -14.88
CA LEU A 21 -0.69 -12.49 -13.89
C LEU A 21 -1.57 -12.25 -12.66
N PHE A 22 -1.59 -11.02 -12.14
CA PHE A 22 -2.43 -10.67 -11.00
C PHE A 22 -3.92 -10.86 -11.30
N PHE A 23 -4.40 -10.44 -12.48
CA PHE A 23 -5.78 -10.67 -12.91
C PHE A 23 -6.17 -12.15 -12.79
N TYR A 24 -5.35 -13.04 -13.36
CA TYR A 24 -5.59 -14.47 -13.31
C TYR A 24 -5.59 -15.01 -11.88
N LEU A 25 -4.56 -14.68 -11.09
CA LEU A 25 -4.39 -15.20 -9.74
C LEU A 25 -5.50 -14.72 -8.80
N ILE A 26 -5.86 -13.44 -8.83
CA ILE A 26 -6.91 -12.91 -7.94
C ILE A 26 -8.28 -13.48 -8.31
N ALA A 27 -8.58 -13.66 -9.61
CA ALA A 27 -9.81 -14.30 -10.06
C ALA A 27 -9.89 -15.76 -9.64
N ALA A 28 -8.77 -16.50 -9.77
CA ALA A 28 -8.69 -17.90 -9.35
C ALA A 28 -8.81 -18.08 -7.83
N GLN A 29 -8.35 -17.10 -7.04
CA GLN A 29 -8.40 -17.16 -5.58
C GLN A 29 -9.66 -16.56 -4.96
N TYR A 30 -10.40 -15.72 -5.67
CA TYR A 30 -11.51 -14.94 -5.11
C TYR A 30 -12.51 -15.81 -4.33
N ASN A 31 -13.19 -16.74 -4.99
CA ASN A 31 -14.15 -17.62 -4.32
C ASN A 31 -13.48 -18.63 -3.38
N PRO A 32 -12.41 -19.35 -3.77
CA PRO A 32 -11.79 -20.34 -2.88
C PRO A 32 -11.35 -19.79 -1.52
N VAL A 33 -10.79 -18.58 -1.48
CA VAL A 33 -10.38 -17.96 -0.21
C VAL A 33 -11.59 -17.58 0.64
N ILE A 34 -12.64 -17.02 0.03
CA ILE A 34 -13.89 -16.72 0.74
C ILE A 34 -14.50 -18.00 1.33
N ASP A 35 -14.59 -19.05 0.53
CA ASP A 35 -15.18 -20.34 0.93
C ASP A 35 -14.40 -20.97 2.10
N ALA A 36 -13.06 -20.91 2.09
CA ALA A 36 -12.23 -21.41 3.19
C ALA A 36 -12.57 -20.77 4.54
N HIS A 37 -12.84 -19.45 4.55
CA HIS A 37 -13.25 -18.72 5.75
C HIS A 37 -14.69 -19.05 6.16
N VAL A 38 -15.62 -19.16 5.21
CA VAL A 38 -17.01 -19.52 5.49
C VAL A 38 -17.14 -20.91 6.11
N VAL A 39 -16.41 -21.90 5.58
CA VAL A 39 -16.46 -23.30 6.07
C VAL A 39 -15.96 -23.41 7.51
N THR A 40 -15.04 -22.56 7.94
CA THR A 40 -14.55 -22.51 9.34
C THR A 40 -15.40 -21.63 10.25
N GLY A 41 -16.53 -21.12 9.76
CA GLY A 41 -17.45 -20.26 10.53
C GLY A 41 -16.99 -18.80 10.67
N ARG A 42 -15.94 -18.39 9.96
CA ARG A 42 -15.35 -17.04 10.01
C ARG A 42 -15.95 -16.13 8.92
N THR A 43 -17.27 -15.99 8.97
CA THR A 43 -18.03 -15.24 7.95
C THR A 43 -17.73 -13.73 7.93
N ASP A 44 -17.26 -13.19 9.05
CA ASP A 44 -16.76 -11.82 9.16
C ASP A 44 -15.46 -11.62 8.36
N GLU A 45 -14.52 -12.55 8.47
CA GLU A 45 -13.28 -12.55 7.69
C GLU A 45 -13.58 -12.76 6.19
N ALA A 46 -14.49 -13.69 5.87
CA ALA A 46 -14.97 -13.90 4.50
C ALA A 46 -15.55 -12.62 3.86
N THR A 47 -16.29 -11.81 4.64
CA THR A 47 -16.82 -10.52 4.20
C THR A 47 -15.69 -9.53 3.92
N SER A 48 -14.71 -9.47 4.82
CA SER A 48 -13.52 -8.62 4.68
C SER A 48 -12.72 -8.97 3.42
N VAL A 49 -12.50 -10.27 3.17
CA VAL A 49 -11.86 -10.80 1.96
C VAL A 49 -12.64 -10.41 0.71
N SER A 50 -13.96 -10.63 0.68
CA SER A 50 -14.80 -10.34 -0.47
C SER A 50 -14.68 -8.87 -0.91
N ILE A 51 -14.81 -7.95 0.03
CA ILE A 51 -14.72 -6.51 -0.24
C ILE A 51 -13.29 -6.14 -0.67
N THR A 52 -12.30 -6.60 0.10
CA THR A 52 -10.91 -6.18 -0.11
C THR A 52 -10.32 -6.74 -1.41
N PHE A 53 -10.62 -8.00 -1.76
CA PHE A 53 -10.17 -8.61 -3.00
C PHE A 53 -10.82 -7.93 -4.21
N ALA A 54 -12.09 -7.54 -4.13
CA ALA A 54 -12.73 -6.77 -5.19
C ALA A 54 -12.01 -5.43 -5.40
N VAL A 55 -11.74 -4.69 -4.32
CA VAL A 55 -11.02 -3.41 -4.36
C VAL A 55 -9.61 -3.58 -4.91
N LEU A 56 -8.81 -4.50 -4.37
CA LEU A 56 -7.45 -4.74 -4.83
C LEU A 56 -7.39 -5.32 -6.24
N GLY A 57 -8.39 -6.11 -6.62
CA GLY A 57 -8.56 -6.65 -7.96
C GLY A 57 -8.52 -5.53 -8.99
N TRP A 58 -9.48 -4.61 -8.96
CA TRP A 58 -9.54 -3.56 -9.98
C TRP A 58 -8.33 -2.60 -9.90
N ILE A 59 -7.85 -2.24 -8.70
CA ILE A 59 -6.69 -1.35 -8.55
C ILE A 59 -5.42 -2.03 -9.11
N GLY A 60 -5.17 -3.28 -8.76
CA GLY A 60 -4.01 -4.05 -9.22
C GLY A 60 -4.02 -4.34 -10.71
N ILE A 61 -5.20 -4.63 -11.30
CA ILE A 61 -5.37 -4.78 -12.75
C ILE A 61 -5.12 -3.43 -13.45
N THR A 62 -5.64 -2.34 -12.90
CA THR A 62 -5.44 -0.99 -13.43
C THR A 62 -3.97 -0.60 -13.45
N ALA A 63 -3.15 -1.08 -12.51
CA ALA A 63 -1.70 -0.90 -12.57
C ALA A 63 -1.06 -1.48 -13.84
N GLY A 64 -1.58 -2.60 -14.37
CA GLY A 64 -1.17 -3.12 -15.67
C GLY A 64 -1.44 -2.14 -16.82
N ALA A 65 -2.58 -1.44 -16.79
CA ALA A 65 -2.88 -0.38 -17.76
C ALA A 65 -1.95 0.84 -17.59
N ILE A 66 -1.63 1.24 -16.36
CA ILE A 66 -0.65 2.31 -16.09
C ILE A 66 0.73 1.92 -16.65
N TRP A 67 1.14 0.65 -16.53
CA TRP A 67 2.36 0.15 -17.14
C TRP A 67 2.36 0.25 -18.67
N THR A 68 1.22 0.04 -19.34
CA THR A 68 1.08 0.28 -20.79
C THR A 68 1.34 1.74 -21.15
N VAL A 69 0.83 2.68 -20.35
CA VAL A 69 1.09 4.12 -20.54
C VAL A 69 2.56 4.44 -20.30
N ALA A 70 3.17 3.88 -19.25
CA ALA A 70 4.60 4.02 -18.98
C ALA A 70 5.45 3.44 -20.12
N PHE A 71 5.10 2.28 -20.67
CA PHE A 71 5.76 1.67 -21.82
C PHE A 71 5.74 2.60 -23.03
N TYR A 72 4.57 3.15 -23.38
CA TYR A 72 4.45 4.16 -24.44
C TYR A 72 5.38 5.36 -24.20
N GLY A 73 5.39 5.89 -22.98
CA GLY A 73 6.26 6.99 -22.61
C GLY A 73 7.75 6.65 -22.75
N PHE A 74 8.17 5.44 -22.34
CA PHE A 74 9.57 5.01 -22.49
C PHE A 74 9.99 4.87 -23.95
N LEU A 75 9.13 4.36 -24.84
CA LEU A 75 9.39 4.30 -26.28
C LEU A 75 9.58 5.70 -26.88
N ARG A 76 8.85 6.69 -26.36
CA ARG A 76 8.93 8.11 -26.74
C ARG A 76 10.01 8.89 -26.00
N LYS A 77 10.76 8.25 -25.09
CA LYS A 77 11.79 8.86 -24.21
C LYS A 77 11.24 9.94 -23.28
N GLU A 78 9.98 9.83 -22.91
CA GLU A 78 9.29 10.77 -22.02
C GLU A 78 9.75 10.62 -20.56
N LYS A 79 9.96 11.75 -19.88
CA LYS A 79 10.42 11.76 -18.47
C LYS A 79 9.35 11.26 -17.49
N TRP A 80 8.08 11.53 -17.76
CA TRP A 80 6.95 11.15 -16.89
C TRP A 80 6.71 9.64 -16.83
N ALA A 81 7.18 8.88 -17.83
CA ALA A 81 7.02 7.43 -17.91
C ALA A 81 7.56 6.72 -16.67
N TRP A 82 8.66 7.24 -16.13
CA TRP A 82 9.27 6.72 -14.92
C TRP A 82 8.36 6.82 -13.70
N LEU A 83 7.70 7.96 -13.50
CA LEU A 83 6.83 8.16 -12.36
C LEU A 83 5.61 7.23 -12.44
N LEU A 84 5.03 7.08 -13.63
CA LEU A 84 3.91 6.16 -13.84
C LEU A 84 4.30 4.70 -13.58
N GLY A 85 5.48 4.25 -14.01
CA GLY A 85 5.95 2.90 -13.68
C GLY A 85 6.22 2.71 -12.18
N THR A 86 6.68 3.75 -11.49
CA THR A 86 6.83 3.73 -10.02
C THR A 86 5.46 3.63 -9.34
N ILE A 87 4.46 4.40 -9.78
CA ILE A 87 3.09 4.34 -9.28
C ILE A 87 2.51 2.94 -9.49
N ALA A 88 2.62 2.40 -10.71
CA ALA A 88 2.11 1.09 -11.06
C ALA A 88 2.73 -0.03 -10.22
N SER A 89 4.05 -0.02 -10.03
CA SER A 89 4.73 -0.99 -9.15
C SER A 89 4.34 -0.84 -7.68
N THR A 90 4.15 0.38 -7.16
CA THR A 90 3.64 0.60 -5.80
C THR A 90 2.25 0.00 -5.60
N ILE A 91 1.36 0.16 -6.60
CA ILE A 91 0.04 -0.46 -6.56
C ILE A 91 0.15 -1.99 -6.58
N GLN A 92 0.98 -2.55 -7.48
CA GLN A 92 1.16 -4.00 -7.58
C GLN A 92 1.81 -4.60 -6.33
N LEU A 93 2.65 -3.85 -5.61
CA LEU A 93 3.18 -4.26 -4.31
C LEU A 93 2.03 -4.49 -3.31
N LEU A 94 1.11 -3.53 -3.16
CA LEU A 94 -0.04 -3.72 -2.27
C LEU A 94 -0.95 -4.85 -2.76
N ALA A 95 -1.28 -4.86 -4.04
CA ALA A 95 -2.18 -5.84 -4.65
C ALA A 95 -1.63 -7.27 -4.58
N GLY A 96 -0.31 -7.46 -4.66
CA GLY A 96 0.33 -8.76 -4.49
C GLY A 96 0.43 -9.19 -3.02
N PHE A 97 0.72 -8.23 -2.13
CA PHE A 97 0.99 -8.48 -0.72
C PHE A 97 -0.26 -8.84 0.09
N PHE A 98 -1.36 -8.11 -0.08
CA PHE A 98 -2.50 -8.32 0.81
C PHE A 98 -3.21 -9.66 0.56
N PRO A 99 -3.54 -10.07 -0.68
CA PRO A 99 -4.30 -11.30 -0.91
C PRO A 99 -3.60 -12.59 -0.48
N MET A 100 -2.28 -12.59 -0.34
CA MET A 100 -1.58 -13.76 0.19
C MET A 100 -1.89 -14.00 1.68
N ILE A 101 -2.22 -12.97 2.46
CA ILE A 101 -2.48 -13.10 3.90
C ILE A 101 -3.76 -13.93 4.14
N PRO A 102 -4.94 -13.56 3.60
CA PRO A 102 -6.14 -14.37 3.81
C PRO A 102 -6.08 -15.74 3.14
N ALA A 103 -5.28 -15.91 2.08
CA ALA A 103 -5.04 -17.22 1.48
C ALA A 103 -4.28 -18.13 2.45
N MET A 104 -3.18 -17.66 3.05
CA MET A 104 -2.42 -18.43 4.03
C MET A 104 -3.24 -18.75 5.27
N ASP A 105 -4.05 -17.81 5.74
CA ASP A 105 -4.91 -17.99 6.91
C ASP A 105 -6.07 -18.98 6.67
N GLY A 106 -6.45 -19.17 5.40
CA GLY A 106 -7.38 -20.21 4.94
C GLY A 106 -6.69 -21.50 4.49
N ASP A 107 -5.41 -21.72 4.82
CA ASP A 107 -4.60 -22.87 4.41
C ASP A 107 -4.50 -23.09 2.88
N LEU A 108 -4.59 -22.00 2.11
CA LEU A 108 -4.45 -21.99 0.65
C LEU A 108 -3.08 -21.46 0.21
N PRO A 109 -2.59 -21.84 -0.99
CA PRO A 109 -1.31 -21.33 -1.50
C PRO A 109 -1.30 -19.80 -1.65
N PRO A 110 -0.24 -19.08 -1.19
CA PRO A 110 -0.10 -17.63 -1.32
C PRO A 110 0.31 -17.21 -2.73
N SER A 111 -0.47 -17.54 -3.75
CA SER A 111 -0.06 -17.40 -5.15
C SER A 111 0.24 -15.95 -5.58
N THR A 112 -0.39 -14.94 -4.99
CA THR A 112 -0.09 -13.53 -5.29
C THR A 112 1.28 -13.07 -4.78
N MET A 113 1.99 -13.89 -3.99
CA MET A 113 3.38 -13.61 -3.58
C MET A 113 4.30 -13.40 -4.80
N PHE A 114 4.07 -14.10 -5.91
CA PHE A 114 4.83 -13.89 -7.14
C PHE A 114 4.65 -12.46 -7.69
N VAL A 115 3.42 -11.94 -7.65
CA VAL A 115 3.11 -10.56 -8.06
C VAL A 115 3.86 -9.57 -7.16
N PHE A 116 3.85 -9.79 -5.84
CA PHE A 116 4.57 -8.95 -4.89
C PHE A 116 6.09 -8.91 -5.16
N ILE A 117 6.72 -10.08 -5.35
CA ILE A 117 8.16 -10.17 -5.59
C ILE A 117 8.54 -9.46 -6.88
N ILE A 118 7.78 -9.70 -7.97
CA ILE A 118 8.03 -9.03 -9.25
C ILE A 118 7.83 -7.52 -9.11
N ALA A 119 6.76 -7.08 -8.45
CA ALA A 119 6.48 -5.67 -8.20
C ALA A 119 7.58 -4.99 -7.37
N ALA A 120 8.20 -5.69 -6.41
CA ALA A 120 9.34 -5.18 -5.65
C ALA A 120 10.56 -4.96 -6.55
N VAL A 121 10.88 -5.93 -7.41
CA VAL A 121 11.96 -5.80 -8.40
C VAL A 121 11.68 -4.63 -9.34
N LEU A 122 10.44 -4.50 -9.82
CA LEU A 122 10.03 -3.38 -10.67
C LEU A 122 10.19 -2.05 -9.94
N TRP A 123 9.69 -1.93 -8.71
CA TRP A 123 9.73 -0.69 -7.93
C TRP A 123 11.17 -0.22 -7.71
N PHE A 124 12.04 -1.08 -7.18
CA PHE A 124 13.47 -0.74 -7.04
C PHE A 124 14.13 -0.48 -8.39
N GLY A 125 13.81 -1.27 -9.42
CA GLY A 125 14.28 -1.07 -10.78
C GLY A 125 13.99 0.34 -11.27
N MET A 126 12.76 0.82 -11.10
CA MET A 126 12.36 2.18 -11.47
C MET A 126 13.19 3.23 -10.72
N LEU A 127 13.35 3.11 -9.41
CA LEU A 127 14.14 4.06 -8.61
C LEU A 127 15.61 4.11 -9.05
N LEU A 128 16.20 2.95 -9.37
CA LEU A 128 17.58 2.83 -9.79
C LEU A 128 17.83 3.43 -11.18
N ILE A 129 16.95 3.20 -12.16
CA ILE A 129 17.11 3.76 -13.51
C ILE A 129 16.97 5.29 -13.55
N HIS A 130 16.20 5.87 -12.64
CA HIS A 130 16.07 7.31 -12.50
C HIS A 130 17.23 7.93 -11.72
N GLY A 131 17.87 7.16 -10.84
CA GLY A 131 18.98 7.63 -10.02
C GLY A 131 18.54 8.32 -8.75
N VAL A 132 17.47 7.83 -8.11
CA VAL A 132 17.00 8.34 -6.82
C VAL A 132 18.07 8.11 -5.74
N LYS A 133 18.31 9.11 -4.88
CA LYS A 133 19.33 9.02 -3.81
C LYS A 133 18.93 7.95 -2.78
N LYS A 134 19.91 7.20 -2.25
CA LYS A 134 19.67 6.07 -1.33
C LYS A 134 18.85 6.43 -0.08
N ASN A 135 19.11 7.60 0.51
CA ASN A 135 18.34 8.11 1.65
C ASN A 135 16.88 8.43 1.30
N ILE A 136 16.61 8.88 0.07
CA ILE A 136 15.24 9.10 -0.42
C ILE A 136 14.54 7.77 -0.71
N ILE A 137 15.27 6.79 -1.27
CA ILE A 137 14.75 5.41 -1.44
C ILE A 137 14.37 4.83 -0.08
N LEU A 138 15.24 4.95 0.93
CA LEU A 138 14.95 4.45 2.29
C LEU A 138 13.71 5.11 2.89
N LEU A 139 13.60 6.44 2.80
CA LEU A 139 12.42 7.15 3.29
C LEU A 139 11.14 6.71 2.56
N ALA A 140 11.19 6.60 1.23
CA ALA A 140 10.07 6.12 0.44
C ALA A 140 9.68 4.67 0.78
N PHE A 141 10.67 3.82 1.07
CA PHE A 141 10.45 2.43 1.47
C PHE A 141 9.77 2.33 2.84
N VAL A 142 10.26 3.07 3.85
CA VAL A 142 9.64 3.09 5.19
C VAL A 142 8.24 3.70 5.13
N ALA A 143 8.02 4.75 4.34
CA ALA A 143 6.68 5.26 4.07
C ALA A 143 5.80 4.25 3.32
N GLY A 144 6.39 3.41 2.47
CA GLY A 144 5.72 2.28 1.83
C GLY A 144 5.25 1.23 2.84
N LEU A 145 6.01 0.98 3.91
CA LEU A 145 5.55 0.14 5.02
C LEU A 145 4.37 0.78 5.74
N ALA A 146 4.43 2.08 6.03
CA ALA A 146 3.30 2.80 6.63
C ALA A 146 2.06 2.74 5.72
N TYR A 147 2.22 2.95 4.41
CA TYR A 147 1.15 2.78 3.43
C TYR A 147 0.46 1.42 3.51
N VAL A 148 1.24 0.33 3.45
CA VAL A 148 0.68 -1.04 3.46
C VAL A 148 0.01 -1.35 4.80
N LEU A 149 0.67 -1.01 5.91
CA LEU A 149 0.11 -1.26 7.24
C LEU A 149 -1.15 -0.44 7.50
N THR A 150 -1.18 0.83 7.09
CA THR A 150 -2.38 1.66 7.19
C THR A 150 -3.51 1.12 6.30
N PHE A 151 -3.20 0.53 5.14
CA PHE A 151 -4.22 -0.15 4.34
C PHE A 151 -4.81 -1.36 5.08
N ILE A 152 -3.97 -2.20 5.69
CA ILE A 152 -4.39 -3.37 6.49
C ILE A 152 -5.25 -2.94 7.68
N ASP A 153 -4.89 -1.83 8.35
CA ASP A 153 -5.70 -1.22 9.41
C ASP A 153 -7.06 -0.72 8.92
N GLY A 154 -7.26 -0.53 7.62
CA GLY A 154 -8.57 -0.28 7.03
C GLY A 154 -9.33 -1.56 6.64
N VAL A 155 -8.65 -2.69 6.48
CA VAL A 155 -9.29 -3.98 6.18
C VAL A 155 -9.79 -4.66 7.45
N ALA A 156 -8.98 -4.71 8.50
CA ALA A 156 -9.34 -5.35 9.76
C ALA A 156 -10.65 -4.85 10.40
N PRO A 157 -11.01 -3.56 10.34
CA PRO A 157 -12.29 -3.05 10.85
C PRO A 157 -13.51 -3.62 10.13
N ILE A 158 -13.38 -4.10 8.88
CA ILE A 158 -14.51 -4.72 8.15
C ILE A 158 -14.96 -5.99 8.89
N SER A 159 -14.02 -6.85 9.29
CA SER A 159 -14.32 -8.06 10.07
C SER A 159 -14.92 -7.69 11.42
N LYS A 160 -14.28 -6.74 12.13
CA LYS A 160 -14.75 -6.28 13.44
C LYS A 160 -16.14 -5.64 13.40
N TYR A 161 -16.46 -4.92 12.34
CA TYR A 161 -17.79 -4.38 12.12
C TYR A 161 -18.85 -5.48 11.99
N VAL A 162 -18.54 -6.59 11.32
CA VAL A 162 -19.47 -7.72 11.23
C VAL A 162 -19.57 -8.43 12.58
N SER A 163 -18.43 -8.72 13.23
CA SER A 163 -18.39 -9.52 14.46
C SER A 163 -18.96 -8.80 15.70
N THR A 164 -18.98 -7.46 15.72
CA THR A 164 -19.47 -6.66 16.87
C THR A 164 -20.92 -6.19 16.72
N LYS A 165 -21.56 -6.52 15.60
CA LYS A 165 -22.92 -6.05 15.29
C LYS A 165 -23.93 -6.57 16.32
N GLY A 166 -24.65 -5.64 16.96
CA GLY A 166 -25.63 -5.95 18.00
C GLY A 166 -25.04 -6.28 19.37
N ILE A 167 -23.71 -6.20 19.53
CA ILE A 167 -23.01 -6.46 20.80
C ILE A 167 -22.53 -5.14 21.41
N ASP A 168 -21.77 -4.35 20.66
CA ASP A 168 -21.25 -3.05 21.10
C ASP A 168 -21.58 -1.98 20.05
N PRO A 169 -22.69 -1.24 20.22
CA PRO A 169 -23.13 -0.27 19.22
C PRO A 169 -22.12 0.86 18.98
N PHE A 170 -21.38 1.25 20.01
CA PHE A 170 -20.40 2.32 19.90
C PHE A 170 -19.19 1.86 19.09
N TRP A 171 -18.55 0.76 19.49
CA TRP A 171 -17.38 0.24 18.78
C TRP A 171 -17.72 -0.26 17.38
N ASN A 172 -18.91 -0.79 17.17
CA ASN A 172 -19.39 -1.11 15.84
C ASN A 172 -19.38 0.13 14.92
N GLY A 173 -19.89 1.27 15.41
CA GLY A 173 -19.82 2.55 14.70
C GLY A 173 -18.39 3.03 14.47
N VAL A 174 -17.51 2.89 15.45
CA VAL A 174 -16.08 3.23 15.32
C VAL A 174 -15.42 2.41 14.22
N TYR A 175 -15.63 1.09 14.17
CA TYR A 175 -15.06 0.24 13.12
C TYR A 175 -15.54 0.62 11.72
N ALA A 176 -16.82 0.97 11.57
CA ALA A 176 -17.37 1.42 10.29
C ALA A 176 -16.70 2.70 9.77
N ILE A 177 -16.49 3.69 10.65
CA ILE A 177 -15.94 4.99 10.26
C ILE A 177 -14.42 4.91 10.08
N SER A 178 -13.71 4.24 11.01
CA SER A 178 -12.25 4.11 10.98
C SER A 178 -11.74 3.39 9.75
N GLN A 179 -12.52 2.45 9.19
CA GLN A 179 -12.20 1.77 7.93
C GLN A 179 -11.81 2.75 6.82
N GLN A 180 -12.66 3.76 6.59
CA GLN A 180 -12.44 4.74 5.53
C GLN A 180 -11.27 5.68 5.88
N VAL A 181 -11.17 6.12 7.13
CA VAL A 181 -10.07 6.99 7.58
C VAL A 181 -8.72 6.32 7.34
N SER A 182 -8.58 5.03 7.66
CA SER A 182 -7.38 4.25 7.37
C SER A 182 -7.09 4.20 5.86
N TRP A 183 -8.07 3.87 5.00
CA TRP A 183 -7.83 3.83 3.55
C TRP A 183 -7.47 5.19 2.94
N TRP A 184 -8.05 6.29 3.45
CA TRP A 184 -7.61 7.65 3.09
C TRP A 184 -6.18 7.94 3.56
N GLY A 185 -5.80 7.48 4.75
CA GLY A 185 -4.42 7.55 5.25
C GLY A 185 -3.44 6.77 4.38
N ALA A 186 -3.82 5.57 3.93
CA ALA A 186 -3.02 4.75 3.01
C ALA A 186 -2.84 5.46 1.66
N ALA A 187 -3.93 5.99 1.08
CA ALA A 187 -3.86 6.78 -0.15
C ALA A 187 -2.94 8.02 0.02
N ALA A 188 -3.03 8.71 1.15
CA ALA A 188 -2.17 9.84 1.47
C ALA A 188 -0.69 9.44 1.59
N TRP A 189 -0.37 8.27 2.16
CA TRP A 189 1.01 7.75 2.19
C TRP A 189 1.53 7.42 0.79
N ALA A 190 0.71 6.82 -0.08
CA ALA A 190 1.07 6.59 -1.47
C ALA A 190 1.35 7.92 -2.21
N ILE A 191 0.48 8.92 -2.04
CA ILE A 191 0.67 10.26 -2.61
C ILE A 191 1.93 10.92 -2.06
N PHE A 192 2.22 10.78 -0.76
CA PHE A 192 3.47 11.25 -0.16
C PHE A 192 4.69 10.66 -0.86
N ILE A 193 4.71 9.34 -1.08
CA ILE A 193 5.81 8.65 -1.78
C ILE A 193 6.00 9.24 -3.18
N PHE A 194 4.91 9.40 -3.94
CA PHE A 194 5.00 9.94 -5.30
C PHE A 194 5.44 11.42 -5.32
N ALA A 195 4.91 12.23 -4.40
CA ALA A 195 5.31 13.62 -4.24
C ALA A 195 6.78 13.76 -3.85
N LEU A 196 7.27 12.90 -2.95
CA LEU A 196 8.67 12.82 -2.53
C LEU A 196 9.58 12.47 -3.71
N LEU A 197 9.21 11.46 -4.48
CA LEU A 197 9.98 10.97 -5.62
C LEU A 197 9.98 11.99 -6.77
N ASP A 198 8.86 12.67 -7.01
CA ASP A 198 8.70 13.72 -8.02
C ASP A 198 9.11 15.12 -7.51
N LYS A 199 9.86 15.17 -6.40
CA LYS A 199 10.50 16.38 -5.85
C LYS A 199 9.54 17.53 -5.55
N LYS A 200 8.32 17.24 -5.10
CA LYS A 200 7.32 18.26 -4.77
C LYS A 200 7.60 18.89 -3.41
N SER A 201 7.48 20.22 -3.35
CA SER A 201 7.63 20.99 -2.11
C SER A 201 6.57 20.63 -1.05
N TRP A 202 5.39 20.21 -1.51
CA TRP A 202 4.28 19.81 -0.64
C TRP A 202 4.35 18.36 -0.16
N ALA A 203 5.43 17.61 -0.45
CA ALA A 203 5.60 16.24 0.06
C ALA A 203 5.54 16.22 1.61
N ILE A 204 6.22 17.14 2.30
CA ILE A 204 6.22 17.17 3.78
C ILE A 204 4.81 17.32 4.36
N PRO A 205 4.00 18.35 4.02
CA PRO A 205 2.66 18.46 4.56
C PRO A 205 1.77 17.25 4.22
N MET A 206 1.95 16.62 3.05
CA MET A 206 1.23 15.38 2.71
C MET A 206 1.64 14.21 3.61
N GLY A 207 2.93 14.04 3.92
CA GLY A 207 3.40 12.98 4.82
C GLY A 207 2.92 13.18 6.26
N ILE A 208 2.84 14.44 6.72
CA ILE A 208 2.25 14.77 8.03
C ILE A 208 0.75 14.40 8.03
N PHE A 209 0.01 14.81 7.00
CA PHE A 209 -1.40 14.46 6.85
C PHE A 209 -1.63 12.94 6.85
N ALA A 210 -0.85 12.19 6.05
CA ALA A 210 -0.93 10.73 5.98
C ALA A 210 -0.67 10.05 7.34
N GLY A 211 0.37 10.51 8.04
CA GLY A 211 0.69 9.99 9.36
C GLY A 211 -0.37 10.32 10.40
N SER A 212 -0.92 11.53 10.40
CA SER A 212 -2.02 11.93 11.28
C SER A 212 -3.27 11.08 11.05
N MET A 213 -3.66 10.83 9.79
CA MET A 213 -4.80 9.96 9.47
C MET A 213 -4.60 8.53 10.01
N SER A 214 -3.39 7.98 9.84
CA SER A 214 -3.03 6.65 10.34
C SER A 214 -3.09 6.59 11.88
N MET A 215 -2.63 7.65 12.56
CA MET A 215 -2.68 7.75 14.01
C MET A 215 -4.11 7.88 14.55
N ILE A 216 -4.93 8.73 13.92
CA ILE A 216 -6.32 8.99 14.33
C ILE A 216 -7.18 7.74 14.22
N ALA A 217 -7.02 6.96 13.14
CA ALA A 217 -7.75 5.71 12.99
C ALA A 217 -7.14 4.57 13.83
N GLY A 218 -5.82 4.41 13.77
CA GLY A 218 -5.13 3.24 14.32
C GLY A 218 -5.05 3.21 15.84
N TYR A 219 -4.71 4.32 16.52
CA TYR A 219 -4.53 4.31 17.98
C TYR A 219 -5.80 3.95 18.76
N PRO A 220 -6.99 4.52 18.49
CA PRO A 220 -8.19 4.14 19.20
C PRO A 220 -8.50 2.64 19.07
N MET A 221 -8.41 2.09 17.85
CA MET A 221 -8.65 0.67 17.61
C MET A 221 -7.58 -0.22 18.27
N GLY A 222 -6.31 0.17 18.17
CA GLY A 222 -5.19 -0.57 18.75
C GLY A 222 -5.22 -0.62 20.26
N ILE A 223 -5.54 0.50 20.92
CA ILE A 223 -5.67 0.56 22.37
C ILE A 223 -6.87 -0.26 22.82
N ASN A 224 -8.02 -0.12 22.16
CA ASN A 224 -9.21 -0.87 22.55
C ASN A 224 -9.02 -2.38 22.42
N ASN A 225 -8.52 -2.79 21.26
CA ASN A 225 -8.26 -4.18 20.99
C ASN A 225 -7.22 -4.74 21.97
N ALA A 226 -6.11 -4.03 22.22
CA ALA A 226 -5.06 -4.51 23.10
C ALA A 226 -5.46 -4.57 24.58
N LEU A 227 -6.19 -3.57 25.09
CA LEU A 227 -6.47 -3.44 26.52
C LEU A 227 -7.79 -4.07 26.94
N PHE A 228 -8.79 -4.11 26.06
CA PHE A 228 -10.15 -4.52 26.43
C PHE A 228 -10.67 -5.75 25.69
N GLU A 229 -10.17 -6.07 24.49
CA GLU A 229 -10.67 -7.22 23.73
C GLU A 229 -9.78 -8.46 23.83
N VAL A 230 -8.49 -8.32 23.51
CA VAL A 230 -7.58 -9.47 23.37
C VAL A 230 -6.50 -9.54 24.44
N HIS A 231 -6.35 -8.49 25.26
CA HIS A 231 -5.36 -8.40 26.35
C HIS A 231 -3.92 -8.77 25.92
N ARG A 232 -3.56 -8.44 24.68
CA ARG A 232 -2.24 -8.69 24.06
C ARG A 232 -1.92 -7.62 23.03
N PHE A 233 -0.73 -7.67 22.43
CA PHE A 233 -0.35 -6.73 21.38
C PHE A 233 -1.36 -6.73 20.22
N SER A 234 -1.82 -5.54 19.84
CA SER A 234 -2.82 -5.37 18.79
C SER A 234 -2.17 -5.14 17.42
N MET A 235 -2.68 -5.84 16.41
CA MET A 235 -2.24 -5.67 15.02
C MET A 235 -2.67 -4.34 14.40
N PHE A 236 -3.47 -3.52 15.10
CA PHE A 236 -3.79 -2.13 14.71
C PHE A 236 -2.74 -1.10 15.16
N LEU A 237 -1.72 -1.49 15.94
CA LEU A 237 -0.69 -0.58 16.45
C LEU A 237 0.52 -0.38 15.51
N PRO A 238 0.95 -1.32 14.66
CA PRO A 238 2.12 -1.12 13.80
C PRO A 238 2.02 0.10 12.88
N ALA A 239 0.90 0.32 12.21
CA ALA A 239 0.72 1.45 11.30
C ALA A 239 0.77 2.82 12.01
N PRO A 240 0.02 3.08 13.10
CA PRO A 240 0.09 4.35 13.81
C PRO A 240 1.45 4.58 14.49
N LEU A 241 2.14 3.54 14.95
CA LEU A 241 3.48 3.66 15.55
C LEU A 241 4.53 4.08 14.51
N ILE A 242 4.61 3.39 13.38
CA ILE A 242 5.53 3.76 12.29
C ILE A 242 5.17 5.14 11.73
N SER A 243 3.88 5.43 11.60
CA SER A 243 3.40 6.75 11.17
C SER A 243 3.81 7.86 12.15
N THR A 244 3.74 7.61 13.46
CA THR A 244 4.20 8.56 14.48
C THR A 244 5.70 8.82 14.32
N ALA A 245 6.50 7.77 14.17
CA ALA A 245 7.94 7.90 13.95
C ALA A 245 8.26 8.69 12.66
N LEU A 246 7.52 8.44 11.57
CA LEU A 246 7.67 9.17 10.31
C LEU A 246 7.24 10.64 10.42
N VAL A 247 6.14 10.95 11.11
CA VAL A 247 5.71 12.34 11.35
C VAL A 247 6.78 13.10 12.11
N ILE A 248 7.29 12.52 13.20
CA ILE A 248 8.41 13.10 13.97
C ILE A 248 9.60 13.29 13.05
N TYR A 249 9.99 12.26 12.28
CA TYR A 249 11.13 12.32 11.38
C TYR A 249 10.97 13.43 10.32
N LEU A 250 9.78 13.63 9.75
CA LEU A 250 9.51 14.65 8.71
C LEU A 250 9.58 16.08 9.25
N VAL A 251 9.29 16.30 10.53
CA VAL A 251 9.37 17.64 11.15
C VAL A 251 10.79 18.00 11.62
N LEU A 252 11.70 17.03 11.74
CA LEU A 252 13.08 17.30 12.15
C LEU A 252 13.82 18.21 11.15
N PRO A 253 14.60 19.19 11.62
CA PRO A 253 15.35 20.12 10.76
C PRO A 253 16.29 19.42 9.78
N GLY A 254 16.93 18.33 10.21
CA GLY A 254 17.83 17.53 9.37
C GLY A 254 17.13 16.91 8.17
N THR A 255 15.93 16.36 8.39
CA THR A 255 15.10 15.78 7.33
C THR A 255 14.60 16.85 6.37
N ARG A 256 14.14 18.00 6.88
CA ARG A 256 13.73 19.13 6.03
C ARG A 256 14.85 19.59 5.11
N LYS A 257 16.05 19.81 5.67
CA LYS A 257 17.24 20.17 4.88
C LYS A 257 17.60 19.10 3.85
N MET A 258 17.50 17.82 4.21
CA MET A 258 17.71 16.70 3.27
C MET A 258 16.73 16.75 2.10
N LEU A 259 15.45 16.98 2.36
CA LEU A 259 14.40 17.06 1.34
C LEU A 259 14.50 18.31 0.48
N GLU A 260 14.85 19.47 1.06
CA GLU A 260 15.14 20.68 0.29
C GLU A 260 16.31 20.48 -0.66
N ASN A 261 17.39 19.84 -0.20
CA ASN A 261 18.53 19.51 -1.05
C ASN A 261 18.19 18.47 -2.13
N TRP A 262 17.22 17.59 -1.86
CA TRP A 262 16.69 16.68 -2.87
C TRP A 262 15.89 17.42 -3.94
N ASN A 263 14.99 18.32 -3.53
CA ASN A 263 14.15 19.10 -4.44
C ASN A 263 14.98 20.08 -5.29
N LYS A 264 16.08 20.62 -4.76
CA LYS A 264 17.02 21.50 -5.49
C LYS A 264 17.98 20.76 -6.42
N SER A 265 18.09 19.43 -6.31
CA SER A 265 18.98 18.67 -7.21
C SER A 265 18.39 18.56 -8.62
N GLU A 266 19.23 18.75 -9.65
CA GLU A 266 18.81 18.68 -11.07
C GLU A 266 18.16 17.32 -11.43
N SER A 267 17.25 17.33 -12.41
CA SER A 267 16.40 16.19 -12.83
C SER A 267 16.82 15.53 -14.15
#